data_AF-A0A1F8NT50-F1
#
_entry.id   AF-A0A1F8NT50-F1
#
_cell.length_a   1.000
_cell.length_b   1.000
_cell.length_c   1.000
_cell.angle_alpha   90.00
_cell.angle_beta   90.00
_cell.angle_gamma   90.00
#
_symmetry.space_group_name_H-M   'P 1'
#
loop_
_entity.id
_entity.type
_entity.pdbx_description
1 polymer ?
#
loop_
_entity_poly.entity_id
_entity_poly.type
_entity_poly.pdbx_seq_one_letter_code
_entity_poly.pdbx_strand_id
1 'polypeptide(L)'
;MPLPFAVKAVILAGLVLGEQALEEAIVGPQAGATAISRVTVRLAVPTLAVYILLTERLVKRSVVRALVHLRPSILIEDEEYEETVRRMIFLPAAVDIGLALLALVLILTLFVIMDSPPPIGGPLNMPSNPLAAGYIVFTYSLLGWLGLRLIYTGVRDATGFGRLARKPLLVNLYDPENLLPFGSISLLHSLVLAGVIVIPLVMLGQPSSAASLILITLNTLGSLMALILPLVGVYRQMRGAKIQTLGLISTQLMAAQNALIQLLDPQSESVADLNARATALVTLRKTILESPNWPFRSTTAVIRAVVAAMSPLIYFILIEITRAYLVPVLIR
;
A
#
# COMPACT_ATOMS: atom_id res chain seq x y z
N MET A 1 -13.45 19.59 21.11
CA MET A 1 -14.06 18.61 20.18
C MET A 1 -13.18 18.49 18.94
N PRO A 2 -12.94 17.28 18.40
CA PRO A 2 -12.18 17.15 17.15
C PRO A 2 -12.96 17.75 15.98
N LEU A 3 -12.32 18.59 15.16
CA LEU A 3 -12.94 19.19 13.97
C LEU A 3 -13.44 18.09 13.00
N PRO A 4 -14.59 18.29 12.32
CA PRO A 4 -15.04 17.39 11.27
C PRO A 4 -14.00 17.23 10.16
N PHE A 5 -13.91 16.04 9.56
CA PHE A 5 -12.92 15.75 8.51
C PHE A 5 -13.01 16.74 7.33
N ALA A 6 -14.23 17.06 6.88
CA ALA A 6 -14.43 18.00 5.78
C ALA A 6 -13.83 19.38 6.09
N VAL A 7 -13.98 19.84 7.33
CA VAL A 7 -13.42 21.12 7.80
C VAL A 7 -11.89 21.06 7.79
N LYS A 8 -11.29 19.97 8.26
CA LYS A 8 -9.82 19.80 8.22
C LYS A 8 -9.27 19.79 6.79
N ALA A 9 -9.94 19.08 5.88
CA ALA A 9 -9.54 19.01 4.48
C ALA A 9 -9.64 20.38 3.79
N VAL A 10 -10.71 21.14 4.04
CA VAL A 10 -10.89 22.49 3.50
C VAL A 10 -9.86 23.47 4.07
N ILE A 11 -9.59 23.43 5.38
CA ILE A 11 -8.57 24.27 6.01
C ILE A 11 -7.19 23.95 5.42
N LEU A 12 -6.83 22.67 5.30
CA LEU A 12 -5.54 22.27 4.76
C LEU A 12 -5.40 22.68 3.28
N ALA A 13 -6.41 22.41 2.46
CA ALA A 13 -6.42 22.81 1.07
C ALA A 13 -6.31 24.34 0.91
N GLY A 14 -7.06 25.10 1.71
CA GLY A 14 -7.00 26.56 1.71
C GLY A 14 -5.63 27.10 2.13
N LEU A 15 -4.99 26.48 3.13
CA LEU A 15 -3.64 26.84 3.57
C LEU A 15 -2.61 26.61 2.47
N VAL A 16 -2.64 25.45 1.81
CA VAL A 16 -1.73 25.16 0.69
C VAL A 16 -2.01 26.08 -0.50
N LEU A 17 -3.28 26.36 -0.85
CA LEU A 17 -3.61 27.28 -1.93
C LEU A 17 -3.16 28.72 -1.63
N GLY A 18 -3.27 29.16 -0.36
CA GLY A 18 -2.78 30.46 0.07
C GLY A 18 -1.26 30.58 -0.04
N GLU A 19 -0.53 29.49 0.20
CA GLU A 19 0.93 29.43 0.03
C GLU A 19 1.34 29.58 -1.43
N GLN A 20 0.61 28.93 -2.33
CA GLN A 20 0.85 29.06 -3.76
C GLN A 20 0.55 30.45 -4.30
N ALA A 21 -0.52 31.08 -3.81
CA ALA A 21 -0.83 32.46 -4.15
C ALA A 21 0.27 33.42 -3.67
N LEU A 22 0.86 33.15 -2.51
CA LEU A 22 1.97 33.93 -1.97
C LEU A 22 3.26 33.74 -2.78
N GLU A 23 3.62 32.50 -3.13
CA GLU A 23 4.77 32.21 -4.00
C GLU A 23 4.64 32.94 -5.34
N GLU A 24 3.45 32.93 -5.94
CA GLU A 24 3.18 33.64 -7.20
C GLU A 24 3.34 35.17 -7.06
N ALA A 25 2.86 35.74 -5.96
CA ALA A 25 3.02 37.17 -5.68
C ALA A 25 4.50 37.56 -5.53
N ILE A 26 5.35 36.67 -5.01
CA ILE A 26 6.79 36.91 -4.81
C ILE A 26 7.58 36.78 -6.11
N VAL A 27 7.30 35.74 -6.91
CA VAL A 27 7.98 35.49 -8.19
C VAL A 27 7.60 36.53 -9.26
N GLY A 28 6.46 37.23 -9.05
CA GLY A 28 5.93 38.24 -9.94
C GLY A 28 5.22 37.64 -11.16
N PRO A 29 4.50 38.45 -11.95
CA PRO A 29 3.84 38.01 -13.17
C PRO A 29 4.89 37.72 -14.25
N GLN A 30 5.59 36.59 -14.15
CA GLN A 30 6.36 36.09 -15.26
C GLN A 30 5.41 35.81 -16.42
N ALA A 31 5.68 36.42 -17.59
CA ALA A 31 4.90 36.21 -18.80
C ALA A 31 4.65 34.71 -19.04
N GLY A 32 3.38 34.29 -18.92
CA GLY A 32 3.00 32.87 -19.00
C GLY A 32 2.28 32.27 -17.79
N ALA A 33 1.89 33.07 -16.79
CA ALA A 33 1.13 32.61 -15.60
C ALA A 33 -0.18 31.85 -15.91
N THR A 34 -0.75 32.01 -17.11
CA THR A 34 -1.98 31.33 -17.56
C THR A 34 -1.73 30.05 -18.37
N ALA A 35 -0.48 29.64 -18.59
CA ALA A 35 -0.20 28.39 -19.29
C ALA A 35 -0.75 27.21 -18.47
N ILE A 36 -1.58 26.37 -19.11
CA ILE A 36 -2.26 25.21 -18.50
C ILE A 36 -1.29 24.31 -17.71
N SER A 37 -0.03 24.20 -18.14
CA SER A 37 1.02 23.44 -17.46
C SER A 37 1.38 23.95 -16.06
N ARG A 38 1.21 25.25 -15.77
CA ARG A 38 1.45 25.81 -14.43
C ARG A 38 0.30 25.51 -13.47
N VAL A 39 -0.93 25.40 -13.96
CA VAL A 39 -2.09 25.07 -13.12
C VAL A 39 -1.98 23.65 -12.56
N THR A 40 -1.52 22.68 -13.36
CA THR A 40 -1.31 21.30 -12.89
C THR A 40 -0.23 21.23 -11.82
N VAL A 41 0.89 21.95 -11.99
CA VAL A 41 1.97 22.05 -11.00
C VAL A 41 1.47 22.67 -9.70
N ARG A 42 0.67 23.75 -9.78
CA ARG A 42 0.03 24.38 -8.61
C ARG A 42 -0.86 23.38 -7.89
N LEU A 43 -1.74 22.68 -8.60
CA LEU A 43 -2.65 21.76 -7.92
C LEU A 43 -1.97 20.51 -7.34
N ALA A 44 -0.69 20.25 -7.63
CA ALA A 44 0.03 19.07 -7.15
C ALA A 44 0.04 18.94 -5.61
N VAL A 45 0.48 19.98 -4.90
CA VAL A 45 0.63 19.92 -3.43
C VAL A 45 -0.73 19.88 -2.71
N PRO A 46 -1.72 20.73 -3.05
CA PRO A 46 -3.06 20.63 -2.45
C PRO A 46 -3.70 19.27 -2.72
N THR A 47 -3.57 18.75 -3.95
CA THR A 47 -4.11 17.44 -4.31
C THR A 47 -3.45 16.34 -3.51
N LEU A 48 -2.13 16.37 -3.36
CA LEU A 48 -1.39 15.41 -2.53
C LEU A 48 -1.80 15.50 -1.05
N ALA A 49 -1.94 16.69 -0.50
CA ALA A 49 -2.35 16.91 0.88
C ALA A 49 -3.76 16.36 1.15
N VAL A 50 -4.71 16.66 0.27
CA VAL A 50 -6.08 16.12 0.33
C VAL A 50 -6.08 14.60 0.16
N TYR A 51 -5.29 14.07 -0.76
CA TYR A 51 -5.12 12.64 -0.97
C TYR A 51 -4.61 11.93 0.29
N ILE A 52 -3.56 12.45 0.94
CA ILE A 52 -3.00 11.87 2.18
C ILE A 52 -4.06 11.85 3.28
N LEU A 53 -4.79 12.95 3.50
CA LEU A 53 -5.85 12.99 4.51
C LEU A 53 -6.98 11.99 4.23
N LEU A 54 -7.44 11.91 2.97
CA LEU A 54 -8.49 10.99 2.57
C LEU A 54 -8.06 9.53 2.74
N THR A 55 -6.84 9.23 2.31
CA THR A 55 -6.29 7.87 2.38
C THR A 55 -6.02 7.45 3.81
N GLU A 56 -5.50 8.31 4.68
CA GLU A 56 -5.33 7.99 6.11
C GLU A 56 -6.67 7.59 6.76
N ARG A 57 -7.74 8.35 6.49
CA ARG A 57 -9.09 8.04 6.99
C ARG A 57 -9.60 6.71 6.42
N LEU A 58 -9.40 6.48 5.12
CA LEU A 58 -9.87 5.29 4.43
C LEU A 58 -9.11 4.04 4.93
N VAL A 59 -7.79 4.13 5.08
CA VAL A 59 -6.93 3.08 5.66
C VAL A 59 -7.40 2.74 7.06
N LYS A 60 -7.52 3.73 7.96
CA LYS A 60 -7.97 3.48 9.33
C LYS A 60 -9.33 2.77 9.39
N ARG A 61 -10.30 3.20 8.57
CA ARG A 61 -11.62 2.56 8.52
C ARG A 61 -11.57 1.14 7.96
N SER A 62 -10.71 0.90 6.97
CA SER A 62 -10.56 -0.43 6.35
C SER A 62 -9.80 -1.38 7.28
N VAL A 63 -8.77 -0.91 7.97
CA VAL A 63 -8.04 -1.67 9.01
C VAL A 63 -9.00 -2.12 10.11
N VAL A 64 -9.80 -1.22 10.68
CA VAL A 64 -10.77 -1.58 11.72
C VAL A 64 -11.78 -2.62 11.23
N ARG A 65 -12.37 -2.41 10.04
CA ARG A 65 -13.32 -3.37 9.47
C ARG A 65 -12.68 -4.74 9.26
N ALA A 66 -11.49 -4.76 8.68
CA ALA A 66 -10.80 -6.00 8.40
C ALA A 66 -10.37 -6.74 9.67
N LEU A 67 -9.93 -6.03 10.72
CA LEU A 67 -9.63 -6.64 12.01
C LEU A 67 -10.87 -7.36 12.56
N VAL A 68 -12.04 -6.72 12.56
CA VAL A 68 -13.30 -7.36 12.99
C VAL A 68 -13.59 -8.65 12.19
N HIS A 69 -13.38 -8.65 10.87
CA HIS A 69 -13.57 -9.84 10.04
C HIS A 69 -12.51 -10.92 10.29
N LEU A 70 -11.30 -10.54 10.72
CA LEU A 70 -10.21 -11.48 11.01
C LEU A 70 -10.32 -12.14 12.38
N ARG A 71 -11.07 -11.56 13.33
CA ARG A 71 -11.20 -12.11 14.70
C ARG A 71 -11.52 -13.61 14.73
N PRO A 72 -12.51 -14.16 14.00
CA PRO A 72 -12.84 -15.59 14.05
C PRO A 72 -11.73 -16.48 13.48
N SER A 73 -10.87 -15.95 12.61
CA SER A 73 -9.80 -16.70 11.95
C SER A 73 -8.53 -16.81 12.78
N ILE A 74 -8.37 -15.99 13.83
CA ILE A 74 -7.13 -15.92 14.62
C ILE A 74 -7.32 -16.67 15.93
N LEU A 75 -6.54 -17.75 16.11
CA LEU A 75 -6.60 -18.64 17.27
C LEU A 75 -5.74 -18.13 18.42
N ILE A 76 -6.01 -16.90 18.87
CA ILE A 76 -5.41 -16.30 20.07
C ILE A 76 -6.50 -15.85 21.04
N GLU A 77 -6.11 -15.68 22.30
CA GLU A 77 -6.96 -15.15 23.37
C GLU A 77 -7.44 -13.73 23.04
N ASP A 78 -8.66 -13.40 23.48
CA ASP A 78 -9.28 -12.09 23.21
C ASP A 78 -8.43 -10.93 23.74
N GLU A 79 -7.84 -11.08 24.93
CA GLU A 79 -7.00 -10.04 25.55
C GLU A 79 -5.76 -9.71 24.70
N GLU A 80 -5.03 -10.73 24.22
CA GLU A 80 -3.86 -10.55 23.35
C GLU A 80 -4.26 -9.92 22.00
N TYR A 81 -5.42 -10.32 21.47
CA TYR A 81 -5.96 -9.77 20.24
C TYR A 81 -6.30 -8.28 20.41
N GLU A 82 -7.05 -7.92 21.44
CA GLU A 82 -7.46 -6.54 21.73
C GLU A 82 -6.26 -5.63 21.98
N GLU A 83 -5.23 -6.11 22.69
CA GLU A 83 -4.01 -5.34 22.91
C GLU A 83 -3.30 -5.05 21.58
N THR A 84 -3.19 -6.04 20.70
CA THR A 84 -2.59 -5.88 19.38
C THR A 84 -3.39 -4.89 18.52
N VAL A 85 -4.72 -5.01 18.51
CA VAL A 85 -5.62 -4.09 17.82
C VAL A 85 -5.50 -2.66 18.35
N ARG A 86 -5.45 -2.48 19.68
CA ARG A 86 -5.30 -1.17 20.31
C ARG A 86 -4.00 -0.49 19.87
N ARG A 87 -2.89 -1.22 19.85
CA ARG A 87 -1.57 -0.71 19.40
C ARG A 87 -1.56 -0.32 17.92
N MET A 88 -2.37 -0.97 17.09
CA MET A 88 -2.53 -0.63 15.66
C MET A 88 -3.45 0.58 15.44
N ILE A 89 -4.53 0.74 16.22
CA ILE A 89 -5.50 1.81 16.00
C ILE A 89 -5.04 3.15 16.58
N PHE A 90 -4.40 3.15 17.75
CA PHE A 90 -4.04 4.35 18.48
C PHE A 90 -2.59 4.73 18.26
N LEU A 91 -2.36 5.91 17.69
CA LEU A 91 -1.03 6.50 17.60
C LEU A 91 -0.76 7.30 18.88
N PRO A 92 0.32 7.00 19.63
CA PRO A 92 0.70 7.81 20.78
C PRO A 92 0.99 9.25 20.34
N ALA A 93 0.48 10.23 21.08
CA ALA A 93 0.68 11.65 20.78
C ALA A 93 2.17 12.03 20.71
N ALA A 94 3.01 11.42 21.56
CA ALA A 94 4.45 11.63 21.54
C ALA A 94 5.10 11.26 20.19
N VAL A 95 4.62 10.21 19.53
CA VAL A 95 5.11 9.81 18.20
C VAL A 95 4.66 10.82 17.15
N ASP A 96 3.39 11.25 17.19
CA ASP A 96 2.86 12.23 16.23
C ASP A 96 3.59 13.58 16.33
N ILE A 97 3.87 14.05 17.56
CA ILE A 97 4.68 15.25 17.83
C ILE A 97 6.12 15.04 17.34
N GLY A 98 6.71 13.88 17.61
CA GLY A 98 8.06 13.55 17.15
C GLY A 98 8.19 13.57 15.64
N LEU A 99 7.19 13.06 14.91
CA LEU A 99 7.14 13.13 13.44
C LEU A 99 6.97 14.56 12.93
N ALA A 100 6.19 15.40 13.63
CA ALA A 100 6.03 16.81 13.28
C ALA A 100 7.34 17.60 13.47
N LEU A 101 8.04 17.37 14.59
CA LEU A 101 9.37 17.96 14.83
C LEU A 101 10.40 17.48 13.80
N LEU A 102 10.39 16.19 13.47
CA LEU A 102 11.28 15.64 12.45
C LEU A 102 11.01 16.28 11.08
N ALA A 103 9.73 16.45 10.69
CA ALA A 103 9.38 17.14 9.45
C ALA A 103 9.90 18.59 9.44
N LEU A 104 9.70 19.33 10.53
CA LEU A 104 10.17 20.70 10.66
C LEU A 104 11.71 20.79 10.52
N VAL A 105 12.45 19.91 11.19
CA VAL A 105 13.93 19.87 11.10
C VAL A 105 14.38 19.55 9.68
N LEU A 106 13.74 18.61 8.99
CA LEU A 106 14.06 18.26 7.62
C LEU A 106 13.83 19.43 6.66
N ILE A 107 12.70 20.13 6.80
CA ILE A 107 12.36 21.28 5.96
C ILE A 107 13.29 22.47 6.23
N LEU A 108 13.61 22.76 7.50
CA LEU A 108 14.60 23.79 7.84
C LEU A 108 15.98 23.44 7.29
N THR A 109 16.41 22.18 7.38
CA THR A 109 17.69 21.74 6.81
C THR A 109 17.70 21.92 5.29
N LEU A 110 16.63 21.52 4.61
CA LEU A 110 16.51 21.61 3.16
C LEU A 110 16.52 23.07 2.67
N PHE A 111 15.73 23.94 3.30
CA PHE A 111 15.54 25.31 2.80
C PHE A 111 16.47 26.35 3.40
N VAL A 112 16.89 26.19 4.65
CA VAL A 112 17.75 27.18 5.34
C VAL A 112 19.22 26.81 5.23
N ILE A 113 19.55 25.52 5.44
CA ILE A 113 20.95 25.07 5.48
C ILE A 113 21.45 24.73 4.08
N MET A 114 20.66 23.99 3.31
CA MET A 114 21.02 23.57 1.95
C MET A 114 20.63 24.56 0.87
N ASP A 115 19.94 25.66 1.24
CA ASP A 115 19.48 26.71 0.31
C ASP A 115 18.77 26.14 -0.92
N SER A 116 18.00 25.07 -0.74
CA SER A 116 17.31 24.41 -1.85
C SER A 116 16.08 25.24 -2.27
N PRO A 117 15.87 25.48 -3.57
CA PRO A 117 14.69 26.20 -4.02
C PRO A 117 13.41 25.40 -3.72
N PRO A 118 12.30 26.06 -3.40
CA PRO A 118 11.02 25.38 -3.24
C PRO A 118 10.60 24.75 -4.58
N PRO A 119 9.95 23.56 -4.55
CA PRO A 119 9.65 22.81 -5.77
C PRO A 119 8.70 23.53 -6.75
N ILE A 120 7.96 24.55 -6.32
CA ILE A 120 6.98 25.27 -7.15
C ILE A 120 7.46 26.68 -7.56
N GLY A 121 8.43 27.28 -6.84
CA GLY A 121 8.80 28.70 -6.98
C GLY A 121 9.88 29.05 -8.03
N GLY A 122 10.44 28.08 -8.75
CA GLY A 122 11.55 28.34 -9.69
C GLY A 122 12.91 28.51 -8.97
N PRO A 123 13.95 29.09 -9.62
CA PRO A 123 15.32 29.11 -9.10
C PRO A 123 15.58 30.12 -7.98
N LEU A 124 14.53 30.73 -7.42
CA LEU A 124 14.65 31.74 -6.38
C LEU A 124 14.72 31.07 -5.01
N ASN A 125 15.72 31.47 -4.22
CA ASN A 125 15.88 31.09 -2.83
C ASN A 125 14.72 31.63 -1.96
N MET A 126 14.68 31.22 -0.69
CA MET A 126 13.68 31.68 0.29
C MET A 126 13.49 33.21 0.25
N PRO A 127 12.24 33.71 0.33
CA PRO A 127 11.98 35.14 0.29
C PRO A 127 12.64 35.86 1.45
N SER A 128 13.16 37.07 1.20
CA SER A 128 13.78 37.91 2.23
C SER A 128 12.80 38.38 3.31
N ASN A 129 11.49 38.34 3.03
CA ASN A 129 10.44 38.63 4.01
C ASN A 129 10.29 37.45 4.98
N PRO A 130 10.58 37.63 6.29
CA PRO A 130 10.56 36.54 7.27
C PRO A 130 9.15 35.96 7.48
N LEU A 131 8.09 36.74 7.29
CA LEU A 131 6.71 36.24 7.41
C LEU A 131 6.38 35.28 6.25
N ALA A 132 6.79 35.63 5.03
CA ALA A 132 6.58 34.77 3.87
C ALA A 132 7.41 33.49 3.97
N ALA A 133 8.69 33.60 4.35
CA ALA A 133 9.56 32.45 4.58
C ALA A 133 9.01 31.53 5.68
N GLY A 134 8.56 32.10 6.80
CA GLY A 134 7.93 31.35 7.89
C GLY A 134 6.67 30.60 7.44
N TYR A 135 5.84 31.20 6.60
CA TYR A 135 4.64 30.57 6.06
C TYR A 135 4.94 29.40 5.10
N ILE A 136 5.94 29.55 4.23
CA ILE A 136 6.43 28.48 3.33
C ILE A 136 6.97 27.32 4.17
N VAL A 137 7.88 27.60 5.12
CA VAL A 137 8.43 26.58 6.02
C VAL A 137 7.32 25.85 6.78
N PHE A 138 6.35 26.58 7.32
CA PHE A 138 5.22 26.00 8.02
C PHE A 138 4.40 25.06 7.13
N THR A 139 4.05 25.50 5.92
CA THR A 139 3.21 24.72 4.98
C THR A 139 3.91 23.45 4.53
N TYR A 140 5.20 23.53 4.14
CA TYR A 140 5.99 22.36 3.77
C TYR A 140 6.26 21.43 4.95
N SER A 141 6.44 21.97 6.17
CA SER A 141 6.58 21.16 7.38
C SER A 141 5.30 20.40 7.70
N LEU A 142 4.13 21.03 7.50
CA LEU A 142 2.83 20.39 7.66
C LEU A 142 2.63 19.26 6.65
N LEU A 143 2.98 19.48 5.38
CA LEU A 143 2.95 18.45 4.35
C LEU A 143 3.92 17.30 4.66
N GLY A 144 5.15 17.64 5.05
CA GLY A 144 6.18 16.67 5.44
C GLY A 144 5.73 15.82 6.62
N TRP A 145 5.10 16.43 7.63
CA TRP A 145 4.52 15.72 8.77
C TRP A 145 3.43 14.76 8.33
N LEU A 146 2.50 15.18 7.46
CA LEU A 146 1.45 14.31 6.93
C LEU A 146 2.03 13.12 6.15
N GLY A 147 3.05 13.35 5.32
CA GLY A 147 3.75 12.30 4.59
C GLY A 147 4.46 11.31 5.52
N LEU A 148 5.23 11.80 6.50
CA LEU A 148 5.92 10.98 7.49
C LEU A 148 4.95 10.17 8.34
N ARG A 149 3.84 10.80 8.77
CA ARG A 149 2.75 10.14 9.48
C ARG A 149 2.14 9.01 8.66
N LEU A 150 1.85 9.26 7.39
CA LEU A 150 1.32 8.24 6.49
C LEU A 150 2.27 7.04 6.38
N ILE A 151 3.56 7.29 6.14
CA ILE A 151 4.59 6.24 6.06
C ILE A 151 4.69 5.48 7.39
N TYR A 152 4.76 6.20 8.51
CA TYR A 152 4.86 5.60 9.84
C TYR A 152 3.65 4.71 10.14
N THR A 153 2.43 5.21 9.92
CA THR A 153 1.21 4.41 10.12
C THR A 153 1.19 3.19 9.20
N GLY A 154 1.60 3.32 7.94
CA GLY A 154 1.71 2.18 7.03
C GLY A 154 2.71 1.12 7.49
N VAL A 155 3.91 1.52 7.94
CA VAL A 155 4.91 0.58 8.48
C VAL A 155 4.42 -0.07 9.77
N ARG A 156 3.82 0.71 10.67
CA ARG A 156 3.29 0.19 11.93
C ARG A 156 2.15 -0.80 11.69
N ASP A 157 1.22 -0.47 10.80
CA ASP A 157 0.08 -1.33 10.50
C ASP A 157 0.56 -2.58 9.77
N ALA A 158 1.48 -2.46 8.81
CA ALA A 158 2.13 -3.60 8.13
C ALA A 158 2.85 -4.54 9.11
N THR A 159 3.59 -4.00 10.08
CA THR A 159 4.26 -4.80 11.10
C THR A 159 3.28 -5.41 12.10
N GLY A 160 2.22 -4.69 12.48
CA GLY A 160 1.12 -5.21 13.31
C GLY A 160 0.39 -6.38 12.64
N PHE A 161 -0.02 -6.22 11.38
CA PHE A 161 -0.59 -7.29 10.58
C PHE A 161 0.40 -8.44 10.38
N GLY A 162 1.68 -8.16 10.16
CA GLY A 162 2.72 -9.18 10.06
C GLY A 162 2.87 -9.99 11.35
N ARG A 163 2.65 -9.40 12.53
CA ARG A 163 2.61 -10.12 13.81
C ARG A 163 1.36 -10.98 13.94
N LEU A 164 0.18 -10.42 13.63
CA LEU A 164 -1.09 -11.19 13.61
C LEU A 164 -1.04 -12.35 12.62
N ALA A 165 -0.48 -12.14 11.43
CA ALA A 165 -0.30 -13.14 10.39
C ALA A 165 0.68 -14.27 10.75
N ARG A 166 1.47 -14.12 11.83
CA ARG A 166 2.34 -15.18 12.36
C ARG A 166 1.67 -15.95 13.50
N LYS A 167 0.56 -15.47 14.05
CA LYS A 167 -0.22 -16.21 15.05
C LYS A 167 -0.98 -17.34 14.36
N PRO A 168 -1.31 -18.45 15.06
CA PRO A 168 -2.01 -19.57 14.45
C PRO A 168 -3.35 -19.13 13.86
N LEU A 169 -3.54 -19.38 12.56
CA LEU A 169 -4.75 -19.05 11.82
C LEU A 169 -5.58 -20.31 11.56
N LEU A 170 -6.89 -20.18 11.62
CA LEU A 170 -7.81 -21.18 11.10
C LEU A 170 -7.82 -21.07 9.57
N VAL A 171 -6.95 -21.86 8.93
CA VAL A 171 -6.82 -21.89 7.47
C VAL A 171 -7.83 -22.88 6.89
N ASN A 172 -8.90 -22.36 6.28
CA ASN A 172 -9.76 -23.16 5.42
C ASN A 172 -9.27 -23.07 3.97
N LEU A 173 -8.73 -24.16 3.43
CA LEU A 173 -8.24 -24.21 2.04
C LEU A 173 -9.37 -24.23 1.01
N TYR A 174 -10.58 -24.63 1.41
CA TYR A 174 -11.75 -24.66 0.54
C TYR A 174 -12.41 -23.29 0.42
N ASP A 175 -12.26 -22.46 1.46
CA ASP A 175 -12.80 -21.11 1.51
C ASP A 175 -11.79 -20.14 2.14
N PRO A 176 -10.95 -19.47 1.32
CA PRO A 176 -9.97 -18.51 1.83
C PRO A 176 -10.57 -17.15 2.20
N GLU A 177 -11.91 -16.97 2.15
CA GLU A 177 -12.55 -15.66 2.39
C GLU A 177 -12.19 -15.07 3.76
N ASN A 178 -12.06 -15.93 4.76
CA ASN A 178 -11.64 -15.59 6.12
C ASN A 178 -10.23 -14.97 6.23
N LEU A 179 -9.40 -15.13 5.20
CA LEU A 179 -8.02 -14.60 5.14
C LEU A 179 -7.85 -13.46 4.13
N LEU A 180 -8.81 -13.24 3.23
CA LEU A 180 -8.80 -12.15 2.25
C LEU A 180 -8.59 -10.74 2.85
N PRO A 181 -9.06 -10.43 4.09
CA PRO A 181 -8.83 -9.11 4.66
C PRO A 181 -7.34 -8.75 4.74
N PHE A 182 -6.44 -9.71 5.02
CA PHE A 182 -4.99 -9.46 5.00
C PHE A 182 -4.54 -8.96 3.63
N GLY A 183 -4.91 -9.65 2.54
CA GLY A 183 -4.57 -9.26 1.18
C GLY A 183 -5.14 -7.88 0.81
N SER A 184 -6.40 -7.62 1.17
CA SER A 184 -7.08 -6.35 0.87
C SER A 184 -6.43 -5.14 1.56
N ILE A 185 -6.00 -5.29 2.82
CA ILE A 185 -5.37 -4.22 3.57
C ILE A 185 -3.95 -3.98 3.06
N SER A 186 -3.18 -5.04 2.82
CA SER A 186 -1.82 -4.90 2.26
C SER A 186 -1.84 -4.21 0.90
N LEU A 187 -2.79 -4.58 0.04
CA LEU A 187 -3.01 -3.91 -1.25
C LEU A 187 -3.40 -2.44 -1.07
N LEU A 188 -4.27 -2.14 -0.11
CA LEU A 188 -4.65 -0.77 0.16
C LEU A 188 -3.45 0.08 0.59
N HIS A 189 -2.61 -0.42 1.49
CA HIS A 189 -1.40 0.30 1.93
C HIS A 189 -0.41 0.51 0.79
N SER A 190 -0.16 -0.52 -0.03
CA SER A 190 0.73 -0.38 -1.18
C SER A 190 0.19 0.62 -2.20
N LEU A 191 -1.12 0.63 -2.46
CA LEU A 191 -1.75 1.59 -3.37
C LEU A 191 -1.68 3.03 -2.83
N VAL A 192 -1.85 3.22 -1.52
CA VAL A 192 -1.72 4.53 -0.88
C VAL A 192 -0.31 5.08 -1.03
N LEU A 193 0.71 4.26 -0.79
CA LEU A 193 2.12 4.65 -1.00
C LEU A 193 2.41 4.91 -2.48
N ALA A 194 1.87 4.10 -3.39
CA ALA A 194 2.01 4.32 -4.82
C ALA A 194 1.40 5.66 -5.25
N GLY A 195 0.21 6.01 -4.75
CA GLY A 195 -0.45 7.28 -5.09
C GLY A 195 0.28 8.52 -4.59
N VAL A 196 0.95 8.44 -3.43
CA VAL A 196 1.84 9.52 -2.94
C VAL A 196 2.95 9.85 -3.94
N ILE A 197 3.37 8.89 -4.76
CA ILE A 197 4.43 9.08 -5.78
C ILE A 197 3.81 9.48 -7.12
N VAL A 198 2.76 8.77 -7.54
CA VAL A 198 2.14 8.96 -8.85
C VAL A 198 1.53 10.34 -8.98
N ILE A 199 0.90 10.89 -7.92
CA ILE A 199 0.28 12.23 -7.98
C ILE A 199 1.34 13.31 -8.30
N PRO A 200 2.44 13.47 -7.53
CA PRO A 200 3.50 14.38 -7.90
C PRO A 200 4.12 14.09 -9.26
N LEU A 201 4.34 12.81 -9.61
CA LEU A 201 4.98 12.44 -10.87
C LEU A 201 4.14 12.85 -12.09
N VAL A 202 2.81 12.72 -12.00
CA VAL A 202 1.88 13.15 -13.04
C VAL A 202 1.76 14.68 -13.10
N MET A 203 1.74 15.36 -11.95
CA MET A 203 1.44 16.79 -11.88
C MET A 203 2.67 17.71 -12.00
N LEU A 204 3.81 17.30 -11.44
CA LEU A 204 5.09 18.02 -11.51
C LEU A 204 5.95 17.59 -12.71
N GLY A 205 5.61 16.47 -13.34
CA GLY A 205 6.33 15.93 -14.49
C GLY A 205 7.56 15.11 -14.10
N GLN A 206 8.42 14.88 -15.10
CA GLN A 206 9.52 13.93 -14.98
C GLN A 206 10.62 14.45 -14.05
N PRO A 207 11.10 13.61 -13.11
CA PRO A 207 12.28 13.93 -12.33
C PRO A 207 13.53 13.98 -13.21
N SER A 208 14.26 15.08 -13.13
CA SER A 208 15.51 15.30 -13.86
C SER A 208 16.77 14.93 -13.04
N SER A 209 16.63 14.76 -11.73
CA SER A 209 17.77 14.53 -10.82
C SER A 209 17.94 13.05 -10.46
N ALA A 210 19.20 12.62 -10.28
CA ALA A 210 19.50 11.29 -9.75
C ALA A 210 18.84 11.03 -8.38
N ALA A 211 18.77 12.07 -7.53
CA ALA A 211 18.11 12.00 -6.23
C ALA A 211 16.63 11.61 -6.34
N SER A 212 15.93 12.20 -7.30
CA SER A 212 14.52 11.85 -7.55
C SER A 212 14.31 10.46 -8.13
N LEU A 213 15.26 9.91 -8.91
CA LEU A 213 15.22 8.52 -9.37
C LEU A 213 15.38 7.54 -8.20
N ILE A 214 16.33 7.83 -7.30
CA ILE A 214 16.52 7.05 -6.07
C ILE A 214 15.24 7.10 -5.23
N LEU A 215 14.61 8.28 -5.11
CA LEU A 215 13.37 8.44 -4.36
C LEU A 215 12.21 7.64 -4.96
N ILE A 216 12.03 7.64 -6.29
CA ILE A 216 11.01 6.79 -6.94
C ILE A 216 11.28 5.31 -6.69
N THR A 217 12.55 4.90 -6.82
CA THR A 217 12.94 3.49 -6.66
C THR A 217 12.70 3.02 -5.23
N LEU A 218 13.16 3.80 -4.24
CA LEU A 218 12.97 3.50 -2.81
C LEU A 218 11.49 3.48 -2.43
N ASN A 219 10.69 4.42 -2.90
CA ASN A 219 9.27 4.44 -2.59
C ASN A 219 8.50 3.31 -3.30
N THR A 220 8.87 2.94 -4.53
CA THR A 220 8.31 1.76 -5.20
C THR A 220 8.64 0.49 -4.42
N LEU A 221 9.88 0.36 -3.96
CA LEU A 221 10.28 -0.75 -3.10
C LEU A 221 9.49 -0.73 -1.79
N GLY A 222 9.28 0.44 -1.19
CA GLY A 222 8.44 0.63 -0.01
C GLY A 222 7.00 0.17 -0.22
N SER A 223 6.39 0.54 -1.36
CA SER A 223 5.06 0.08 -1.78
C SER A 223 4.98 -1.44 -1.93
N LEU A 224 5.98 -2.05 -2.59
CA LEU A 224 6.09 -3.51 -2.71
C LEU A 224 6.27 -4.20 -1.37
N MET A 225 7.11 -3.65 -0.49
CA MET A 225 7.32 -4.19 0.85
C MET A 225 6.05 -4.07 1.71
N ALA A 226 5.30 -2.98 1.60
CA ALA A 226 4.01 -2.81 2.26
C ALA A 226 2.98 -3.85 1.78
N LEU A 227 3.04 -4.28 0.51
CA LEU A 227 2.22 -5.37 -0.01
C LEU A 227 2.67 -6.73 0.54
N ILE A 228 3.97 -7.04 0.43
CA ILE A 228 4.49 -8.40 0.64
C ILE A 228 4.67 -8.72 2.14
N LEU A 229 5.28 -7.81 2.89
CA LEU A 229 5.75 -8.08 4.26
C LEU A 229 4.65 -8.56 5.22
N PRO A 230 3.44 -7.96 5.25
CA PRO A 230 2.37 -8.42 6.14
C PRO A 230 1.84 -9.81 5.76
N LEU A 231 1.97 -10.18 4.49
CA LEU A 231 1.40 -11.40 3.92
C LEU A 231 2.32 -12.62 4.04
N VAL A 232 3.61 -12.43 4.33
CA VAL A 232 4.58 -13.53 4.45
C VAL A 232 4.15 -14.55 5.52
N GLY A 233 3.58 -14.09 6.62
CA GLY A 233 3.07 -14.97 7.68
C GLY A 233 1.91 -15.85 7.19
N VAL A 234 0.91 -15.24 6.58
CA VAL A 234 -0.25 -15.94 6.01
C VAL A 234 0.18 -16.91 4.92
N TYR A 235 1.08 -16.49 4.04
CA TYR A 235 1.63 -17.35 2.97
C TYR A 235 2.27 -18.63 3.52
N ARG A 236 3.08 -18.51 4.58
CA ARG A 236 3.71 -19.69 5.21
C ARG A 236 2.67 -20.63 5.80
N GLN A 237 1.65 -20.09 6.48
CA GLN A 237 0.58 -20.89 7.09
C GLN A 237 -0.30 -21.58 6.05
N MET A 238 -0.74 -20.86 5.01
CA MET A 238 -1.51 -21.43 3.91
C MET A 238 -0.73 -22.52 3.17
N ARG A 239 0.56 -22.28 2.87
CA ARG A 239 1.42 -23.28 2.25
C ARG A 239 1.58 -24.52 3.13
N GLY A 240 1.77 -24.34 4.45
CA GLY A 240 1.85 -25.43 5.41
C GLY A 240 0.57 -26.27 5.44
N ALA A 241 -0.59 -25.62 5.60
CA ALA A 241 -1.90 -26.27 5.58
C ALA A 241 -2.14 -27.04 4.26
N LYS A 242 -1.75 -26.44 3.13
CA LYS A 242 -1.85 -27.07 1.80
C LYS A 242 -1.02 -28.34 1.70
N ILE A 243 0.25 -28.30 2.13
CA ILE A 243 1.13 -29.47 2.12
C ILE A 243 0.56 -30.59 3.01
N GLN A 244 0.12 -30.25 4.22
CA GLN A 244 -0.46 -31.22 5.15
C GLN A 244 -1.72 -31.87 4.58
N THR A 245 -2.64 -31.07 4.04
CA THR A 245 -3.90 -31.58 3.47
C THR A 245 -3.66 -32.44 2.23
N LEU A 246 -2.75 -32.03 1.34
CA LEU A 246 -2.35 -32.85 0.19
C LEU A 246 -1.71 -34.17 0.60
N GLY A 247 -0.91 -34.18 1.68
CA GLY A 247 -0.35 -35.40 2.26
C GLY A 247 -1.45 -36.36 2.71
N LEU A 248 -2.42 -35.88 3.49
CA LEU A 248 -3.57 -36.67 3.95
C LEU A 248 -4.40 -37.24 2.79
N ILE A 249 -4.68 -36.42 1.77
CA ILE A 249 -5.42 -36.86 0.58
C ILE A 249 -4.64 -37.92 -0.19
N SER A 250 -3.33 -37.75 -0.35
CA SER A 250 -2.48 -38.73 -1.03
C SER A 250 -2.48 -40.07 -0.29
N THR A 251 -2.40 -40.06 1.04
CA THR A 251 -2.49 -41.28 1.86
C THR A 251 -3.86 -41.95 1.72
N GLN A 252 -4.96 -41.19 1.76
CA GLN A 252 -6.30 -41.73 1.58
C GLN A 252 -6.53 -42.28 0.17
N LEU A 253 -5.97 -41.62 -0.86
CA LEU A 253 -6.05 -42.06 -2.24
C LEU A 253 -5.29 -43.39 -2.43
N MET A 254 -4.08 -43.51 -1.90
CA MET A 254 -3.32 -44.77 -1.94
C MET A 254 -4.06 -45.90 -1.20
N ALA A 255 -4.66 -45.60 -0.05
CA ALA A 255 -5.47 -46.58 0.68
C ALA A 255 -6.69 -47.05 -0.15
N ALA A 256 -7.40 -46.12 -0.80
CA ALA A 256 -8.54 -46.44 -1.66
C ALA A 256 -8.11 -47.27 -2.89
N GLN A 257 -6.97 -46.93 -3.50
CA GLN A 257 -6.41 -47.68 -4.63
C GLN A 257 -5.96 -49.09 -4.24
N ASN A 258 -5.29 -49.23 -3.09
CA ASN A 258 -4.88 -50.54 -2.57
C ASN A 258 -6.10 -51.42 -2.26
N ALA A 259 -7.16 -50.84 -1.68
CA ALA A 259 -8.42 -51.54 -1.45
C ALA A 259 -9.08 -52.01 -2.75
N LEU A 260 -9.07 -51.17 -3.80
CA LEU A 260 -9.56 -51.56 -5.14
C LEU A 260 -8.75 -52.72 -5.74
N ILE A 261 -7.43 -52.74 -5.58
CA ILE A 261 -6.56 -53.81 -6.09
C ILE A 261 -6.80 -55.14 -5.36
N GLN A 262 -7.14 -55.09 -4.07
CA GLN A 262 -7.37 -56.30 -3.26
C GLN A 262 -8.75 -56.93 -3.48
N LEU A 263 -9.71 -56.22 -4.06
CA LEU A 263 -11.03 -56.76 -4.38
C LEU A 263 -10.96 -57.66 -5.63
N LEU A 264 -11.11 -58.97 -5.44
CA LEU A 264 -11.13 -59.95 -6.53
C LEU A 264 -12.42 -59.94 -7.36
N ASP A 265 -13.53 -59.41 -6.83
CA ASP A 265 -14.81 -59.39 -7.54
C ASP A 265 -15.15 -57.98 -8.07
N PRO A 266 -15.01 -57.74 -9.39
CA PRO A 266 -15.27 -56.45 -10.02
C PRO A 266 -16.76 -56.04 -10.03
N GLN A 267 -17.70 -56.93 -9.66
CA GLN A 267 -19.13 -56.60 -9.63
C GLN A 267 -19.67 -56.26 -8.24
N SER A 268 -18.84 -56.26 -7.20
CA SER A 268 -19.27 -55.89 -5.86
C SER A 268 -19.64 -54.39 -5.79
N GLU A 269 -20.75 -54.06 -5.13
CA GLU A 269 -21.21 -52.68 -4.86
C GLU A 269 -20.09 -51.83 -4.21
N SER A 270 -19.18 -52.47 -3.46
CA SER A 270 -17.99 -51.87 -2.88
C SER A 270 -16.98 -51.30 -3.88
N VAL A 271 -16.89 -51.83 -5.11
CA VAL A 271 -15.97 -51.29 -6.14
C VAL A 271 -16.46 -49.93 -6.63
N ALA A 272 -17.78 -49.77 -6.81
CA ALA A 272 -18.38 -48.51 -7.24
C ALA A 272 -18.15 -47.40 -6.20
N ASP A 273 -18.38 -47.70 -4.92
CA ASP A 273 -18.18 -46.75 -3.82
C ASP A 273 -16.70 -46.33 -3.67
N LEU A 274 -15.78 -47.28 -3.74
CA LEU A 274 -14.34 -46.99 -3.66
C LEU A 274 -13.86 -46.17 -4.86
N ASN A 275 -14.37 -46.44 -6.07
CA ASN A 275 -14.05 -45.67 -7.26
C ASN A 275 -14.63 -44.23 -7.18
N ALA A 276 -15.86 -44.09 -6.68
CA ALA A 276 -16.47 -42.78 -6.44
C ALA A 276 -15.66 -41.97 -5.41
N ARG A 277 -15.23 -42.62 -4.31
CA ARG A 277 -14.35 -42.01 -3.31
C ARG A 277 -12.99 -41.61 -3.88
N ALA A 278 -12.36 -42.48 -4.67
CA ALA A 278 -11.08 -42.17 -5.31
C ALA A 278 -11.21 -40.96 -6.24
N THR A 279 -12.28 -40.91 -7.04
CA THR A 279 -12.58 -39.80 -7.94
C THR A 279 -12.82 -38.49 -7.15
N ALA A 280 -13.57 -38.55 -6.06
CA ALA A 280 -13.77 -37.41 -5.17
C ALA A 280 -12.44 -36.89 -4.58
N LEU A 281 -11.54 -37.79 -4.15
CA LEU A 281 -10.22 -37.44 -3.63
C LEU A 281 -9.31 -36.84 -4.71
N VAL A 282 -9.36 -37.32 -5.96
CA VAL A 282 -8.63 -36.72 -7.09
C VAL A 282 -9.12 -35.30 -7.36
N THR A 283 -10.44 -35.09 -7.38
CA THR A 283 -11.03 -33.77 -7.56
C THR A 283 -10.63 -32.83 -6.43
N LEU A 284 -10.72 -33.28 -5.17
CA LEU A 284 -10.31 -32.52 -3.98
C LEU A 284 -8.83 -32.13 -4.04
N ARG A 285 -7.96 -33.06 -4.44
CA ARG A 285 -6.52 -32.82 -4.63
C ARG A 285 -6.30 -31.72 -5.67
N LYS A 286 -7.01 -31.78 -6.81
CA LYS A 286 -6.91 -30.77 -7.87
C LYS A 286 -7.36 -29.39 -7.36
N THR A 287 -8.50 -29.30 -6.69
CA THR A 287 -9.00 -28.05 -6.10
C THR A 287 -8.00 -27.44 -5.12
N ILE A 288 -7.40 -28.25 -4.24
CA ILE A 288 -6.39 -27.76 -3.30
C ILE A 288 -5.11 -27.34 -4.03
N LEU A 289 -4.67 -28.06 -5.06
CA LEU A 289 -3.51 -27.68 -5.88
C LEU A 289 -3.71 -26.33 -6.57
N GLU A 290 -4.92 -26.05 -7.07
CA GLU A 290 -5.28 -24.80 -7.73
C GLU A 290 -5.48 -23.64 -6.74
N SER A 291 -5.75 -23.91 -5.46
CA SER A 291 -5.89 -22.86 -4.44
C SER A 291 -4.61 -22.02 -4.30
N PRO A 292 -4.71 -20.68 -4.27
CA PRO A 292 -3.55 -19.80 -4.14
C PRO A 292 -2.94 -19.92 -2.73
N ASN A 293 -1.61 -19.82 -2.65
CA ASN A 293 -0.90 -19.81 -1.36
C ASN A 293 -0.93 -18.43 -0.67
N TRP A 294 -1.46 -17.41 -1.36
CA TRP A 294 -1.57 -16.05 -0.86
C TRP A 294 -3.02 -15.73 -0.53
N PRO A 295 -3.31 -14.79 0.40
CA PRO A 295 -4.67 -14.42 0.79
C PRO A 295 -5.35 -13.54 -0.27
N PHE A 296 -5.46 -14.07 -1.47
CA PHE A 296 -6.16 -13.50 -2.61
C PHE A 296 -7.04 -14.59 -3.21
N ARG A 297 -8.13 -14.19 -3.88
CA ARG A 297 -9.05 -15.13 -4.52
C ARG A 297 -8.40 -15.95 -5.64
N SER A 298 -7.36 -15.42 -6.28
CA SER A 298 -6.67 -16.09 -7.39
C SER A 298 -5.24 -15.59 -7.55
N THR A 299 -4.40 -16.36 -8.23
CA THR A 299 -3.05 -15.96 -8.65
C THR A 299 -3.07 -14.70 -9.50
N THR A 300 -4.08 -14.54 -10.38
CA THR A 300 -4.26 -13.33 -11.18
C THR A 300 -4.47 -12.09 -10.32
N ALA A 301 -5.20 -12.20 -9.20
CA ALA A 301 -5.37 -11.09 -8.27
C ALA A 301 -4.05 -10.70 -7.58
N VAL A 302 -3.19 -11.68 -7.25
CA VAL A 302 -1.83 -11.41 -6.74
C VAL A 302 -1.01 -10.62 -7.77
N ILE A 303 -1.02 -11.06 -9.02
CA ILE A 303 -0.27 -10.38 -10.10
C ILE A 303 -0.79 -8.94 -10.27
N ARG A 304 -2.11 -8.74 -10.31
CA ARG A 304 -2.71 -7.39 -10.38
C ARG A 304 -2.31 -6.52 -9.20
N ALA A 305 -2.27 -7.06 -7.98
CA ALA A 305 -1.84 -6.35 -6.79
C ALA A 305 -0.36 -5.92 -6.88
N VAL A 306 0.52 -6.82 -7.35
CA VAL A 306 1.95 -6.52 -7.57
C VAL A 306 2.13 -5.45 -8.65
N VAL A 307 1.44 -5.59 -9.79
CA VAL A 307 1.48 -4.58 -10.86
C VAL A 307 0.99 -3.22 -10.38
N ALA A 308 -0.10 -3.17 -9.58
CA ALA A 308 -0.60 -1.94 -8.99
C ALA A 308 0.42 -1.31 -8.03
N ALA A 309 1.07 -2.11 -7.18
CA ALA A 309 2.12 -1.64 -6.28
C ALA A 309 3.37 -1.13 -7.02
N MET A 310 3.66 -1.70 -8.19
CA MET A 310 4.75 -1.29 -9.10
C MET A 310 4.37 -0.15 -10.06
N SER A 311 3.11 0.32 -10.02
CA SER A 311 2.64 1.36 -10.94
C SER A 311 3.51 2.62 -11.02
N PRO A 312 4.15 3.13 -9.94
CA PRO A 312 5.02 4.31 -10.05
C PRO A 312 6.24 4.04 -10.94
N LEU A 313 6.88 2.87 -10.76
CA LEU A 313 8.04 2.47 -11.55
C LEU A 313 7.66 2.14 -12.99
N ILE A 314 6.54 1.44 -13.20
CA ILE A 314 6.04 1.14 -14.55
C ILE A 314 5.75 2.44 -15.29
N TYR A 315 5.05 3.39 -14.65
CA TYR A 315 4.74 4.69 -15.23
C TYR A 315 6.01 5.46 -15.58
N PHE A 316 7.00 5.49 -14.66
CA PHE A 316 8.30 6.11 -14.92
C PHE A 316 9.02 5.48 -16.13
N ILE A 317 9.09 4.15 -16.21
CA ILE A 317 9.73 3.43 -17.32
C ILE A 317 9.02 3.74 -18.64
N LEU A 318 7.68 3.75 -18.65
CA LEU A 318 6.90 4.03 -19.86
C LEU A 318 7.13 5.47 -20.36
N ILE A 319 7.21 6.45 -19.46
CA ILE A 319 7.58 7.82 -19.81
C ILE A 319 8.96 7.86 -20.43
N GLU A 320 9.94 7.20 -19.81
CA GLU A 320 11.32 7.21 -20.28
C GLU A 320 11.45 6.57 -21.67
N ILE A 321 10.77 5.43 -21.90
CA ILE A 321 10.73 4.77 -23.21
C ILE A 321 10.08 5.67 -24.26
N THR A 322 8.93 6.28 -23.93
CA THR A 322 8.21 7.18 -24.84
C THR A 322 9.11 8.35 -25.25
N ARG A 323 9.83 8.93 -24.28
CA ARG A 323 10.73 10.05 -24.53
C ARG A 323 11.96 9.65 -25.33
N ALA A 324 12.62 8.55 -24.96
CA ALA A 324 13.87 8.13 -25.58
C ALA A 324 13.68 7.62 -27.01
N TYR A 325 12.55 6.96 -27.30
CA TYR A 325 12.34 6.27 -28.57
C TYR A 325 11.22 6.84 -29.43
N LEU A 326 10.07 7.25 -28.86
CA LEU A 326 8.93 7.71 -29.66
C LEU A 326 9.07 9.18 -30.09
N VAL A 327 9.51 10.06 -29.20
CA VAL A 327 9.65 11.50 -29.51
C VAL A 327 10.63 11.76 -30.66
N PRO A 328 11.84 11.16 -30.72
CA PRO A 328 12.75 11.38 -31.83
C PRO A 328 12.23 10.85 -33.17
N VAL A 329 11.37 9.82 -33.15
CA VAL A 329 10.75 9.27 -34.36
C VAL A 329 9.64 10.17 -34.88
N LEU A 330 8.86 10.81 -34.00
CA LEU A 330 7.77 11.71 -34.39
C LEU A 330 8.24 13.07 -34.90
N ILE A 331 9.45 13.49 -34.53
CA ILE A 331 10.03 14.80 -34.93
C ILE A 331 10.79 14.68 -36.27
N ARG A 332 11.07 13.46 -36.75
CA ARG A 332 11.70 13.22 -38.06
C ARG A 332 10.65 13.10 -39.16
#